data_AF-Q4CLS8-F1
#
_entry.id   AF-Q4CLS8-F1
#
_cell.length_a   1.000
_cell.length_b   1.000
_cell.length_c   1.000
_cell.angle_alpha   90.00
_cell.angle_beta   90.00
_cell.angle_gamma   90.00
#
_symmetry.space_group_name_H-M   'P 1'
#
loop_
_entity.id
_entity.type
_entity.pdbx_description
1 polymer ?
#
loop_
_entity_poly.entity_id
_entity_poly.type
_entity_poly.pdbx_seq_one_letter_code
_entity_poly.pdbx_strand_id
1 'polypeptide(L)'
;MKIKKKELRRREAQLPINYPHPEVADASVSVEAATFNAEETRVEAICRRLAHNEVAVRDAVLAELPRYIRSVTQRLVGLEACVDVAALRRFIVMQSGGKGGRCGTSGGGTGGEKRVVINVLRELEAYRNREENARREQRRQAAIRRLQQERQQAARGGDNNNRDDNNKNKDNNNNNNNTGDKNYMAAEKEGEEEPKMRDAERKSLRQIYGEWISVWCEMELVLLKLSRGLFFCLWHSDKPLVQLECAQRIARLIHVPHTNSGKILLFSCLIRVLMREWRSMDRHRADKFLALVRKMIYELACLLESLEAETRLQRQRG
;
A
#
# COMPACT_ATOMS: atom_id res chain seq x y z
N MET A 1 15.17 27.22 -5.88
CA MET A 1 13.76 27.65 -5.76
C MET A 1 13.32 27.53 -4.30
N LYS A 2 12.79 28.60 -3.69
CA LYS A 2 12.24 28.54 -2.32
C LYS A 2 10.92 27.77 -2.34
N ILE A 3 10.92 26.51 -1.90
CA ILE A 3 9.69 25.69 -1.81
C ILE A 3 8.89 26.16 -0.60
N LYS A 4 7.59 26.47 -0.79
CA LYS A 4 6.72 26.93 0.29
C LYS A 4 6.42 25.77 1.24
N LYS A 5 6.55 25.98 2.56
CA LYS A 5 6.26 25.02 3.66
C LYS A 5 4.86 24.36 3.61
N LYS A 6 3.94 24.90 2.78
CA LYS A 6 2.59 24.38 2.56
C LYS A 6 2.57 23.19 1.57
N GLU A 7 3.50 23.17 0.61
CA GLU A 7 3.57 22.13 -0.44
C GLU A 7 4.21 20.83 0.08
N LEU A 8 5.20 20.93 0.98
CA LEU A 8 5.75 19.77 1.71
C LEU A 8 4.67 19.03 2.53
N ARG A 9 3.68 19.77 3.08
CA ARG A 9 2.63 19.20 3.94
C ARG A 9 1.56 18.41 3.17
N ARG A 10 1.45 18.59 1.84
CA ARG A 10 0.50 17.86 0.98
C ARG A 10 1.09 16.63 0.30
N ARG A 11 2.39 16.32 0.49
CA ARG A 11 3.13 15.28 -0.27
C ARG A 11 3.13 15.50 -1.80
N GLU A 12 2.67 16.65 -2.27
CA GLU A 12 2.55 17.00 -3.69
C GLU A 12 3.88 17.52 -4.27
N ALA A 13 4.74 18.15 -3.45
CA ALA A 13 6.06 18.57 -3.90
C ALA A 13 7.08 17.43 -3.79
N GLN A 14 7.49 16.86 -4.92
CA GLN A 14 8.72 16.06 -4.99
C GLN A 14 9.94 16.97 -4.86
N LEU A 15 10.85 16.57 -3.99
CA LEU A 15 12.19 17.13 -3.94
C LEU A 15 12.92 16.91 -5.27
N PRO A 16 13.73 17.89 -5.74
CA PRO A 16 14.72 17.67 -6.79
C PRO A 16 15.63 16.49 -6.41
N ILE A 17 16.02 15.67 -7.41
CA ILE A 17 16.69 14.36 -7.28
C ILE A 17 18.11 14.43 -6.66
N ASN A 18 18.52 15.57 -6.12
CA ASN A 18 19.89 15.83 -5.69
C ASN A 18 19.94 16.34 -4.23
N TYR A 19 19.68 15.45 -3.28
CA TYR A 19 20.00 15.65 -1.86
C TYR A 19 20.72 14.40 -1.33
N PRO A 20 21.87 14.53 -0.65
CA PRO A 20 22.49 13.42 0.06
C PRO A 20 21.56 12.93 1.18
N HIS A 21 21.50 11.62 1.39
CA HIS A 21 20.72 11.03 2.48
C HIS A 21 21.34 11.35 3.85
N PRO A 22 20.53 11.65 4.88
CA PRO A 22 21.04 11.78 6.25
C PRO A 22 21.50 10.41 6.76
N GLU A 23 22.69 10.36 7.35
CA GLU A 23 23.21 9.19 8.06
C GLU A 23 22.31 8.89 9.27
N VAL A 24 21.67 7.73 9.29
CA VAL A 24 20.96 7.21 10.46
C VAL A 24 21.56 5.85 10.78
N ALA A 25 22.17 5.74 11.95
CA ALA A 25 22.78 4.54 12.48
C ALA A 25 21.74 3.42 12.65
N ASP A 26 22.10 2.21 12.20
CA ASP A 26 21.27 1.01 12.20
C ASP A 26 20.87 0.57 13.62
N ALA A 27 19.57 0.49 13.87
CA ALA A 27 19.01 -0.19 15.04
C ALA A 27 18.17 -1.40 14.58
N SER A 28 18.74 -2.60 14.76
CA SER A 28 18.11 -3.94 14.68
C SER A 28 16.97 -4.09 13.66
N VAL A 29 17.32 -4.29 12.39
CA VAL A 29 16.36 -4.55 11.30
C VAL A 29 16.19 -6.06 11.15
N SER A 30 14.94 -6.57 11.18
CA SER A 30 14.64 -7.98 10.91
C SER A 30 15.14 -8.40 9.52
N VAL A 31 15.50 -9.68 9.32
CA VAL A 31 16.10 -10.16 8.07
C VAL A 31 15.27 -9.78 6.83
N GLU A 32 13.95 -9.86 6.91
CA GLU A 32 13.04 -9.46 5.81
C GLU A 32 13.13 -7.95 5.51
N ALA A 33 13.10 -7.12 6.55
CA ALA A 33 13.26 -5.68 6.41
C ALA A 33 14.67 -5.28 5.92
N ALA A 34 15.69 -6.06 6.25
CA ALA A 34 17.04 -5.89 5.72
C ALA A 34 17.08 -6.21 4.22
N THR A 35 16.37 -7.26 3.77
CA THR A 35 16.25 -7.54 2.33
C THR A 35 15.50 -6.44 1.59
N PHE A 36 14.45 -5.88 2.19
CA PHE A 36 13.68 -4.79 1.58
C PHE A 36 14.50 -3.51 1.47
N ASN A 37 15.20 -3.12 2.54
CA ASN A 37 16.07 -1.94 2.54
C ASN A 37 17.23 -2.08 1.53
N ALA A 38 17.75 -3.30 1.36
CA ALA A 38 18.75 -3.59 0.33
C ALA A 38 18.19 -3.40 -1.10
N GLU A 39 16.98 -3.88 -1.39
CA GLU A 39 16.32 -3.66 -2.69
C GLU A 39 15.98 -2.17 -2.90
N GLU A 40 15.63 -1.46 -1.84
CA GLU A 40 15.40 -0.02 -1.86
C GLU A 40 16.66 0.75 -2.26
N THR A 41 17.80 0.42 -1.65
CA THR A 41 19.11 1.01 -2.00
C THR A 41 19.52 0.65 -3.43
N ARG A 42 19.28 -0.59 -3.85
CA ARG A 42 19.59 -1.08 -5.19
C ARG A 42 18.77 -0.39 -6.28
N VAL A 43 17.46 -0.23 -6.07
CA VAL A 43 16.61 0.47 -7.04
C VAL A 43 17.00 1.94 -7.15
N GLU A 44 17.41 2.57 -6.05
CA GLU A 44 17.89 3.95 -6.09
C GLU A 44 19.20 4.10 -6.88
N ALA A 45 20.15 3.18 -6.72
CA ALA A 45 21.37 3.15 -7.51
C ALA A 45 21.06 3.02 -9.02
N ILE A 46 20.12 2.14 -9.37
CA ILE A 46 19.64 1.99 -10.76
C ILE A 46 19.00 3.30 -11.25
N CYS A 47 18.15 3.93 -10.44
CA CYS A 47 17.50 5.20 -10.80
C CYS A 47 18.51 6.34 -11.01
N ARG A 48 19.59 6.42 -10.22
CA ARG A 48 20.67 7.40 -10.43
C ARG A 48 21.35 7.19 -11.79
N ARG A 49 21.64 5.94 -12.16
CA ARG A 49 22.23 5.62 -13.47
C ARG A 49 21.25 5.86 -14.64
N LEU A 50 19.97 5.58 -14.45
CA LEU A 50 18.92 5.89 -15.45
C LEU A 50 18.75 7.39 -15.69
N ALA A 51 18.98 8.22 -14.67
CA ALA A 51 18.94 9.68 -14.78
C ALA A 51 20.29 10.30 -15.20
N HIS A 52 21.28 9.49 -15.57
CA HIS A 52 22.61 9.96 -15.96
C HIS A 52 22.55 10.73 -17.29
N ASN A 53 23.41 11.75 -17.45
CA ASN A 53 23.43 12.59 -18.65
C ASN A 53 23.91 11.83 -19.91
N GLU A 54 24.86 10.90 -19.75
CA GLU A 54 25.40 10.11 -20.85
C GLU A 54 24.43 9.03 -21.33
N VAL A 55 24.17 9.01 -22.64
CA VAL A 55 23.28 8.05 -23.30
C VAL A 55 23.78 6.61 -23.11
N ALA A 56 25.09 6.37 -23.24
CA ALA A 56 25.70 5.05 -23.08
C ALA A 56 25.43 4.44 -21.68
N VAL A 57 25.50 5.24 -20.62
CA VAL A 57 25.22 4.79 -19.25
C VAL A 57 23.75 4.40 -19.11
N ARG A 58 22.83 5.20 -19.67
CA ARG A 58 21.39 4.90 -19.62
C ARG A 58 21.06 3.64 -20.42
N ASP A 59 21.63 3.47 -21.61
CA ASP A 59 21.39 2.32 -22.48
C ASP A 59 21.91 1.01 -21.90
N ALA A 60 23.06 1.06 -21.21
CA ALA A 60 23.59 -0.07 -20.44
C ALA A 60 22.62 -0.47 -19.32
N VAL A 61 22.10 0.49 -18.55
CA VAL A 61 21.14 0.21 -17.48
C VAL A 61 19.84 -0.34 -18.05
N LEU A 62 19.30 0.24 -19.13
CA LEU A 62 18.12 -0.25 -19.81
C LEU A 62 18.30 -1.70 -20.33
N ALA A 63 19.53 -2.14 -20.61
CA ALA A 63 19.82 -3.52 -21.01
C ALA A 63 19.88 -4.48 -19.79
N GLU A 64 20.26 -3.98 -18.62
CA GLU A 64 20.26 -4.72 -17.36
C GLU A 64 18.86 -4.88 -16.75
N LEU A 65 17.97 -3.91 -17.00
CA LEU A 65 16.64 -3.83 -16.37
C LEU A 65 15.78 -5.10 -16.50
N PRO A 66 15.68 -5.78 -17.65
CA PRO A 66 14.88 -7.00 -17.73
C PRO A 66 15.32 -8.08 -16.73
N ARG A 67 16.63 -8.25 -16.52
CA ARG A 67 17.15 -9.20 -15.53
C ARG A 67 16.83 -8.76 -14.11
N TYR A 68 16.98 -7.47 -13.83
CA TYR A 68 16.66 -6.91 -12.52
C TYR A 68 15.17 -7.07 -12.16
N ILE A 69 14.26 -6.65 -13.04
CA ILE A 69 12.81 -6.77 -12.82
C ILE A 69 12.42 -8.23 -12.65
N ARG A 70 12.99 -9.13 -13.45
CA ARG A 70 12.75 -10.57 -13.33
C ARG A 70 13.18 -11.10 -11.95
N SER A 71 14.36 -10.72 -11.48
CA SER A 71 14.89 -11.10 -10.16
C SER A 71 14.00 -10.60 -9.02
N VAL A 72 13.57 -9.32 -9.08
CA VAL A 72 12.74 -8.72 -8.02
C VAL A 72 11.35 -9.36 -8.02
N THR A 73 10.73 -9.51 -9.20
CA THR A 73 9.38 -10.09 -9.33
C THR A 73 9.32 -11.60 -9.12
N GLN A 74 10.45 -12.29 -9.03
CA GLN A 74 10.50 -13.73 -8.69
C GLN A 74 9.80 -14.04 -7.37
N ARG A 75 9.90 -13.13 -6.38
CA ARG A 75 9.24 -13.27 -5.08
C ARG A 75 7.71 -13.39 -5.20
N LEU A 76 7.12 -12.77 -6.21
CA LEU A 76 5.67 -12.85 -6.47
C LEU A 76 5.23 -14.24 -6.92
N VAL A 77 6.09 -14.99 -7.62
CA VAL A 77 5.79 -16.36 -8.06
C VAL A 77 5.63 -17.26 -6.84
N GLY A 78 6.56 -17.18 -5.89
CA GLY A 78 6.47 -17.91 -4.63
C GLY A 78 5.26 -17.49 -3.80
N LEU A 79 4.98 -16.19 -3.73
CA LEU A 79 3.81 -15.66 -3.03
C LEU A 79 2.50 -16.21 -3.63
N GLU A 80 2.32 -16.11 -4.95
CA GLU A 80 1.10 -16.59 -5.62
C GLU A 80 0.92 -18.11 -5.49
N ALA A 81 2.00 -18.88 -5.35
CA ALA A 81 1.95 -20.33 -5.16
C ALA A 81 1.62 -20.75 -3.71
N CYS A 82 2.10 -20.02 -2.70
CA CYS A 82 1.97 -20.40 -1.29
C CYS A 82 0.71 -19.87 -0.60
N VAL A 83 0.02 -18.90 -1.20
CA VAL A 83 -1.08 -18.18 -0.56
C VAL A 83 -2.37 -19.01 -0.50
N ASP A 84 -3.02 -19.05 0.66
CA ASP A 84 -4.38 -19.57 0.80
C ASP A 84 -5.38 -18.59 0.14
N VAL A 85 -5.64 -18.83 -1.15
CA VAL A 85 -6.57 -18.06 -1.97
C VAL A 85 -7.99 -18.08 -1.38
N ALA A 86 -8.40 -19.18 -0.72
CA ALA A 86 -9.72 -19.29 -0.12
C ALA A 86 -9.83 -18.41 1.13
N ALA A 87 -8.81 -18.40 1.99
CA ALA A 87 -8.73 -17.48 3.12
C ALA A 87 -8.75 -16.01 2.67
N LEU A 88 -7.99 -15.65 1.63
CA LEU A 88 -8.00 -14.29 1.09
C LEU A 88 -9.38 -13.90 0.57
N ARG A 89 -10.05 -14.77 -0.19
CA ARG A 89 -11.42 -14.50 -0.69
C ARG A 89 -12.40 -14.28 0.45
N ARG A 90 -12.38 -15.13 1.48
CA ARG A 90 -13.23 -14.97 2.68
C ARG A 90 -12.98 -13.62 3.36
N PHE A 91 -11.71 -13.24 3.51
CA PHE A 91 -11.35 -11.96 4.11
C PHE A 91 -11.80 -10.75 3.28
N ILE A 92 -11.60 -10.80 1.96
CA ILE A 92 -12.00 -9.71 1.03
C ILE A 92 -13.52 -9.54 1.01
N VAL A 93 -14.28 -10.63 1.04
CA VAL A 93 -15.76 -10.59 1.15
C VAL A 93 -16.20 -9.99 2.48
N MET A 94 -15.56 -10.38 3.60
CA MET A 94 -15.83 -9.81 4.92
C MET A 94 -15.55 -8.29 4.96
N GLN A 95 -14.46 -7.84 4.32
CA GLN A 95 -14.06 -6.43 4.26
C GLN A 95 -15.00 -5.56 3.42
N SER A 96 -15.56 -6.10 2.34
CA SER A 96 -16.44 -5.35 1.43
C SER A 96 -17.79 -4.99 2.08
N GLY A 97 -18.05 -5.49 3.30
CA GLY A 97 -19.32 -5.34 4.00
C GLY A 97 -20.38 -6.20 3.34
N GLY A 98 -21.11 -6.99 4.12
CA GLY A 98 -22.26 -7.77 3.66
C GLY A 98 -23.45 -6.92 3.19
N LYS A 99 -23.23 -5.95 2.29
CA LYS A 99 -24.30 -5.30 1.50
C LYS A 99 -24.72 -6.18 0.30
N GLY A 100 -24.57 -7.49 0.42
CA GLY A 100 -25.47 -8.44 -0.26
C GLY A 100 -26.72 -8.54 0.62
N GLY A 101 -27.86 -8.08 0.09
CA GLY A 101 -29.07 -7.81 0.86
C GLY A 101 -29.49 -8.95 1.78
N ARG A 102 -30.11 -8.55 2.90
CA ARG A 102 -31.13 -9.31 3.61
C ARG A 102 -32.26 -9.61 2.60
N CYS A 103 -32.05 -10.59 1.74
CA CYS A 103 -33.06 -11.12 0.83
C CYS A 103 -33.70 -12.30 1.55
N GLY A 104 -35.02 -12.25 1.70
CA GLY A 104 -35.81 -13.22 2.43
C GLY A 104 -35.54 -14.65 1.98
N THR A 105 -35.61 -15.54 2.96
CA THR A 105 -35.80 -16.98 2.79
C THR A 105 -37.06 -17.24 1.98
N SER A 106 -36.95 -17.38 0.66
CA SER A 106 -37.88 -18.12 -0.19
C SER A 106 -37.28 -18.35 -1.58
N GLY A 107 -37.33 -19.60 -2.05
CA GLY A 107 -37.08 -19.94 -3.46
C GLY A 107 -35.70 -20.55 -3.73
N GLY A 108 -35.67 -21.88 -3.80
CA GLY A 108 -34.54 -22.63 -4.33
C GLY A 108 -34.23 -22.21 -5.77
N GLY A 109 -32.99 -21.79 -5.99
CA GLY A 109 -32.44 -21.51 -7.30
C GLY A 109 -30.94 -21.79 -7.22
N THR A 110 -30.47 -22.67 -8.09
CA THR A 110 -29.10 -23.20 -8.18
C THR A 110 -28.06 -22.07 -8.11
N GLY A 111 -27.45 -21.93 -6.93
CA GLY A 111 -26.54 -20.85 -6.59
C GLY A 111 -25.18 -20.99 -7.26
N GLY A 112 -25.02 -20.34 -8.41
CA GLY A 112 -23.70 -20.01 -8.94
C GLY A 112 -23.00 -19.05 -7.99
N GLU A 113 -22.15 -19.58 -7.11
CA GLU A 113 -21.32 -18.79 -6.20
C GLU A 113 -20.53 -17.76 -7.03
N LYS A 114 -20.85 -16.46 -6.87
CA LYS A 114 -20.16 -15.39 -7.61
C LYS A 114 -18.67 -15.51 -7.31
N ARG A 115 -17.90 -16.06 -8.25
CA ARG A 115 -16.46 -16.31 -8.11
C ARG A 115 -15.76 -14.97 -7.90
N VAL A 116 -15.47 -14.64 -6.64
CA VAL A 116 -14.76 -13.40 -6.30
C VAL A 116 -13.34 -13.49 -6.84
N VAL A 117 -13.04 -12.66 -7.84
CA VAL A 117 -11.69 -12.51 -8.40
C VAL A 117 -10.90 -11.54 -7.53
N ILE A 118 -9.75 -12.01 -7.03
CA ILE A 118 -8.79 -11.18 -6.31
C ILE A 118 -8.12 -10.27 -7.33
N ASN A 119 -8.34 -8.95 -7.21
CA ASN A 119 -7.65 -7.96 -8.02
C ASN A 119 -6.62 -7.26 -7.13
N VAL A 120 -5.35 -7.63 -7.31
CA VAL A 120 -4.22 -7.11 -6.53
C VAL A 120 -4.18 -5.58 -6.50
N LEU A 121 -4.41 -4.91 -7.64
CA LEU A 121 -4.39 -3.44 -7.70
C LEU A 121 -5.49 -2.81 -6.83
N ARG A 122 -6.69 -3.39 -6.87
CA ARG A 122 -7.82 -2.95 -6.03
C ARG A 122 -7.53 -3.16 -4.55
N GLU A 123 -6.95 -4.30 -4.20
CA GLU A 123 -6.59 -4.61 -2.81
C GLU A 123 -5.48 -3.69 -2.29
N LEU A 124 -4.47 -3.38 -3.11
CA LEU A 124 -3.43 -2.39 -2.79
C LEU A 124 -4.03 -1.01 -2.55
N GLU A 125 -4.95 -0.56 -3.39
CA GLU A 125 -5.64 0.71 -3.21
C GLU A 125 -6.49 0.74 -1.94
N ALA A 126 -7.29 -0.31 -1.71
CA ALA A 126 -8.09 -0.45 -0.50
C ALA A 126 -7.23 -0.50 0.77
N TYR A 127 -6.07 -1.14 0.72
CA TYR A 127 -5.10 -1.18 1.82
C TYR A 127 -4.52 0.21 2.10
N ARG A 128 -4.01 0.92 1.08
CA ARG A 128 -3.50 2.30 1.23
C ARG A 128 -4.54 3.25 1.80
N ASN A 129 -5.80 3.15 1.33
CA ASN A 129 -6.89 3.99 1.82
C ASN A 129 -7.21 3.71 3.29
N ARG A 130 -7.17 2.44 3.73
CA ARG A 130 -7.34 2.05 5.14
C ARG A 130 -6.20 2.56 6.01
N GLU A 131 -4.95 2.38 5.57
CA GLU A 131 -3.76 2.91 6.24
C GLU A 131 -3.82 4.44 6.39
N GLU A 132 -4.22 5.15 5.32
CA GLU A 132 -4.36 6.60 5.37
C GLU A 132 -5.49 7.03 6.31
N ASN A 133 -6.63 6.35 6.27
CA ASN A 133 -7.75 6.61 7.17
C ASN A 133 -7.39 6.31 8.64
N ALA A 134 -6.65 5.24 8.92
CA ALA A 134 -6.14 4.94 10.26
C ALA A 134 -5.21 6.05 10.76
N ARG A 135 -4.30 6.56 9.92
CA ARG A 135 -3.43 7.71 10.27
C ARG A 135 -4.21 9.01 10.44
N ARG A 136 -5.30 9.22 9.70
CA ARG A 136 -6.21 10.36 9.90
C ARG A 136 -6.94 10.25 11.23
N GLU A 137 -7.42 9.05 11.58
CA GLU A 137 -8.12 8.80 12.83
C GLU A 137 -7.18 8.93 14.04
N GLN A 138 -5.94 8.42 13.96
CA GLN A 138 -4.93 8.63 14.99
C GLN A 138 -4.64 10.12 15.21
N ARG A 139 -4.54 10.92 14.14
CA ARG A 139 -4.40 12.39 14.26
C ARG A 139 -5.63 13.03 14.92
N ARG A 140 -6.84 12.55 14.60
CA ARG A 140 -8.09 13.01 15.23
C ARG A 140 -8.12 12.68 16.73
N GLN A 141 -7.80 11.44 17.10
CA GLN A 141 -7.74 11.00 18.50
C GLN A 141 -6.66 11.75 19.28
N ALA A 142 -5.49 11.98 18.70
CA ALA A 142 -4.44 12.80 19.31
C ALA A 142 -4.88 14.25 19.53
N ALA A 143 -5.60 14.84 18.58
CA ALA A 143 -6.17 16.19 18.72
C ALA A 143 -7.24 16.25 19.84
N ILE A 144 -8.13 15.26 19.92
CA ILE A 144 -9.14 15.17 20.99
C ILE A 144 -8.46 15.02 22.36
N ARG A 145 -7.43 14.16 22.48
CA ARG A 145 -6.65 13.99 23.72
C ARG A 145 -5.99 15.30 24.15
N ARG A 146 -5.41 16.07 23.21
CA ARG A 146 -4.85 17.40 23.51
C ARG A 146 -5.90 18.37 24.04
N LEU A 147 -7.07 18.45 23.40
CA LEU A 147 -8.17 19.30 23.87
C LEU A 147 -8.69 18.89 25.26
N GLN A 148 -8.74 17.59 25.57
CA GLN A 148 -9.12 17.10 26.90
C GLN A 148 -8.08 17.49 27.97
N GLN A 149 -6.79 17.39 27.64
CA GLN A 149 -5.70 17.82 28.52
C GLN A 149 -5.74 19.33 28.79
N GLU A 150 -5.95 20.15 27.75
CA GLU A 150 -6.11 21.61 27.87
C GLU A 150 -7.32 21.97 28.76
N ARG A 151 -8.46 21.28 28.60
CA ARG A 151 -9.64 21.46 29.48
C ARG A 151 -9.37 21.08 30.93
N GLN A 152 -8.65 19.97 31.17
CA GLN A 152 -8.27 19.55 32.53
C GLN A 152 -7.29 20.54 33.17
N GLN A 153 -6.36 21.10 32.41
CA GLN A 153 -5.43 22.13 32.88
C GLN A 153 -6.16 23.44 33.21
N ALA A 154 -7.08 23.88 32.35
CA ALA A 154 -7.91 25.06 32.60
C ALA A 154 -8.80 24.89 33.84
N ALA A 155 -9.37 23.69 34.05
CA ALA A 155 -10.15 23.38 35.25
C ALA A 155 -9.30 23.38 36.53
N ARG A 156 -8.07 22.85 36.48
CA ARG A 156 -7.13 22.86 37.61
C ARG A 156 -6.59 24.26 37.92
N GLY A 157 -6.50 25.14 36.92
CA GLY A 157 -6.07 26.54 37.09
C GLY A 157 -7.17 27.47 37.61
N GLY A 158 -8.42 27.02 37.70
CA GLY A 158 -9.58 27.82 38.08
C GLY A 158 -9.92 27.86 39.58
N ASP A 159 -9.32 27.00 40.41
CA ASP A 159 -9.71 26.81 41.83
C ASP A 159 -8.74 27.42 42.86
N ASN A 160 -7.82 28.29 42.44
CA ASN A 160 -6.95 29.04 43.34
C ASN A 160 -7.37 30.51 43.41
N ASN A 161 -8.57 30.79 43.94
CA ASN A 161 -9.01 32.09 44.48
C ASN A 161 -10.41 31.95 45.15
N ASN A 162 -10.50 31.16 46.22
CA ASN A 162 -11.46 31.34 47.33
C ASN A 162 -11.29 30.16 48.30
N ARG A 163 -10.30 30.27 49.18
CA ARG A 163 -10.23 29.48 50.42
C ARG A 163 -10.24 30.49 51.55
N ASP A 164 -11.44 30.91 51.95
CA ASP A 164 -11.68 31.47 53.26
C ASP A 164 -13.03 30.93 53.78
N ASP A 165 -12.91 30.33 54.96
CA ASP A 165 -13.88 30.35 56.05
C ASP A 165 -15.10 29.40 56.10
N ASN A 166 -15.01 28.57 57.16
CA ASN A 166 -16.05 28.23 58.13
C ASN A 166 -17.05 27.10 57.85
N ASN A 167 -16.63 25.91 58.31
CA ASN A 167 -17.24 25.19 59.44
C ASN A 167 -18.64 25.65 59.92
N LYS A 168 -19.68 24.84 59.63
CA LYS A 168 -20.62 24.24 60.59
C LYS A 168 -21.89 23.73 59.90
N ASN A 169 -22.24 22.49 60.22
CA ASN A 169 -23.58 21.87 60.22
C ASN A 169 -24.61 22.36 59.19
N LYS A 170 -25.01 21.45 58.30
CA LYS A 170 -26.43 21.19 58.11
C LYS A 170 -26.68 19.78 57.61
N ASP A 171 -27.31 19.00 58.47
CA ASP A 171 -28.09 17.84 58.11
C ASP A 171 -29.06 18.23 57.00
N ASN A 172 -29.10 17.44 55.92
CA ASN A 172 -30.35 17.20 55.22
C ASN A 172 -30.25 15.95 54.35
N ASN A 173 -30.98 14.94 54.83
CA ASN A 173 -31.60 13.88 54.05
C ASN A 173 -32.14 14.42 52.71
N ASN A 174 -31.75 13.79 51.61
CA ASN A 174 -32.77 13.39 50.64
C ASN A 174 -32.32 12.19 49.81
N ASN A 175 -33.11 11.13 49.95
CA ASN A 175 -33.16 9.96 49.08
C ASN A 175 -33.32 10.40 47.62
N ASN A 176 -32.54 9.80 46.72
CA ASN A 176 -33.16 9.21 45.54
C ASN A 176 -32.34 8.08 44.93
N ASN A 177 -33.05 6.97 44.76
CA ASN A 177 -32.61 5.70 44.21
C ASN A 177 -32.19 5.85 42.74
N ASN A 178 -31.07 5.22 42.34
CA ASN A 178 -31.10 4.37 41.15
C ASN A 178 -29.92 3.38 41.12
N THR A 179 -30.23 2.15 41.53
CA THR A 179 -30.03 0.90 40.78
C THR A 179 -28.80 0.79 39.86
N GLY A 180 -27.89 -0.14 40.20
CA GLY A 180 -26.82 -0.53 39.29
C GLY A 180 -25.85 -1.56 39.87
N ASP A 181 -26.39 -2.55 40.57
CA ASP A 181 -25.67 -3.66 41.19
C ASP A 181 -25.03 -4.57 40.12
N LYS A 182 -23.70 -4.68 40.08
CA LYS A 182 -22.97 -5.83 39.49
C LYS A 182 -21.63 -6.03 40.20
N ASN A 183 -21.71 -6.66 41.35
CA ASN A 183 -20.64 -7.41 41.99
C ASN A 183 -20.40 -8.72 41.20
N TYR A 184 -19.16 -9.01 40.81
CA TYR A 184 -18.72 -10.37 40.47
C TYR A 184 -17.25 -10.53 40.89
N MET A 185 -17.08 -10.84 42.18
CA MET A 185 -15.92 -11.52 42.74
C MET A 185 -16.23 -13.02 42.81
N ALA A 186 -15.20 -13.83 42.53
CA ALA A 186 -14.99 -15.21 42.97
C ALA A 186 -16.12 -16.24 42.80
N ALA A 187 -15.96 -17.10 41.79
CA ALA A 187 -16.46 -18.47 41.85
C ALA A 187 -15.44 -19.40 41.16
N GLU A 188 -14.70 -20.13 41.99
CA GLU A 188 -13.91 -21.30 41.64
C GLU A 188 -14.80 -22.34 40.97
N LYS A 189 -14.38 -22.81 39.80
CA LYS A 189 -14.77 -24.12 39.26
C LYS A 189 -13.53 -24.76 38.67
N GLU A 190 -12.97 -25.67 39.46
CA GLU A 190 -12.19 -26.80 38.97
C GLU A 190 -13.04 -27.58 37.95
N GLY A 191 -12.42 -27.99 36.85
CA GLY A 191 -13.11 -28.70 35.78
C GLY A 191 -12.29 -28.77 34.50
N GLU A 192 -11.45 -29.80 34.45
CA GLU A 192 -11.00 -30.49 33.23
C GLU A 192 -10.01 -29.75 32.31
N GLU A 193 -8.72 -29.96 32.61
CA GLU A 193 -7.61 -29.78 31.68
C GLU A 193 -7.65 -30.86 30.58
N GLU A 194 -8.29 -30.55 29.45
CA GLU A 194 -8.04 -31.26 28.19
C GLU A 194 -6.87 -30.60 27.41
N PRO A 195 -6.02 -31.39 26.72
CA PRO A 195 -4.74 -30.92 26.21
C PRO A 195 -4.93 -30.00 24.98
N LYS A 196 -4.87 -28.68 25.22
CA LYS A 196 -4.81 -27.63 24.18
C LYS A 196 -3.44 -27.60 23.49
N MET A 197 -3.12 -28.63 22.69
CA MET A 197 -1.86 -28.68 21.93
C MET A 197 -2.02 -28.84 20.41
N ARG A 198 -3.24 -28.73 19.85
CA ARG A 198 -3.50 -28.88 18.40
C ARG A 198 -4.07 -27.66 17.65
N ASP A 199 -4.40 -26.58 18.35
CA ASP A 199 -4.95 -25.34 17.75
C ASP A 199 -3.93 -24.19 17.63
N ALA A 200 -2.67 -24.44 17.95
CA ALA A 200 -1.63 -23.43 18.15
C ALA A 200 -1.00 -22.82 16.85
N GLU A 201 -1.45 -23.19 15.64
CA GLU A 201 -0.84 -22.69 14.39
C GLU A 201 -1.82 -22.18 13.33
N ARG A 202 -3.10 -21.93 13.66
CA ARG A 202 -4.02 -21.33 12.68
C ARG A 202 -3.86 -19.80 12.65
N LYS A 203 -3.08 -19.30 11.68
CA LYS A 203 -2.98 -17.85 11.41
C LYS A 203 -4.38 -17.26 11.20
N SER A 204 -4.65 -16.10 11.82
CA SER A 204 -5.92 -15.40 11.63
C SER A 204 -6.07 -14.91 10.18
N LEU A 205 -7.30 -14.81 9.65
CA LEU A 205 -7.55 -14.29 8.29
C LEU A 205 -6.94 -12.89 8.08
N ARG A 206 -6.94 -12.06 9.13
CA ARG A 206 -6.29 -10.73 9.14
C ARG A 206 -4.78 -10.84 8.97
N GLN A 207 -4.14 -11.78 9.65
CA GLN A 207 -2.70 -12.01 9.56
C GLN A 207 -2.31 -12.51 8.17
N ILE A 208 -3.05 -13.49 7.62
CA ILE A 208 -2.82 -14.00 6.25
C ILE A 208 -2.92 -12.86 5.22
N TYR A 209 -3.97 -12.03 5.31
CA TYR A 209 -4.11 -10.87 4.42
C TYR A 209 -2.99 -9.85 4.62
N GLY A 210 -2.60 -9.58 5.87
CA GLY A 210 -1.54 -8.64 6.24
C GLY A 210 -0.17 -9.04 5.67
N GLU A 211 0.21 -10.31 5.86
CA GLU A 211 1.43 -10.88 5.30
C GLU A 211 1.40 -10.79 3.77
N TRP A 212 0.30 -11.21 3.13
CA TRP A 212 0.14 -11.15 1.68
C TRP A 212 0.23 -9.72 1.11
N ILE A 213 -0.52 -8.77 1.67
CA ILE A 213 -0.58 -7.40 1.14
C ILE A 213 0.71 -6.63 1.39
N SER A 214 1.46 -6.97 2.45
CA SER A 214 2.75 -6.34 2.77
C SER A 214 3.78 -6.54 1.65
N VAL A 215 3.93 -7.79 1.17
CA VAL A 215 4.82 -8.13 0.05
C VAL A 215 4.43 -7.39 -1.23
N TRP A 216 3.13 -7.27 -1.51
CA TRP A 216 2.65 -6.48 -2.67
C TRP A 216 2.92 -4.98 -2.52
N CYS A 217 2.84 -4.44 -1.31
CA CYS A 217 3.14 -3.04 -1.03
C CYS A 217 4.63 -2.72 -1.19
N GLU A 218 5.51 -3.61 -0.70
CA GLU A 218 6.95 -3.55 -0.90
C GLU A 218 7.30 -3.57 -2.39
N MET A 219 6.73 -4.55 -3.11
CA MET A 219 6.91 -4.68 -4.56
C MET A 219 6.46 -3.42 -5.30
N GLU A 220 5.28 -2.91 -4.96
CA GLU A 220 4.74 -1.69 -5.56
C GLU A 220 5.68 -0.49 -5.34
N LEU A 221 6.27 -0.35 -4.15
CA LEU A 221 7.21 0.74 -3.87
C LEU A 221 8.45 0.66 -4.76
N VAL A 222 9.05 -0.53 -4.87
CA VAL A 222 10.22 -0.76 -5.73
C VAL A 222 9.91 -0.43 -7.19
N LEU A 223 8.76 -0.92 -7.70
CA LEU A 223 8.35 -0.66 -9.08
C LEU A 223 7.99 0.81 -9.32
N LEU A 224 7.39 1.53 -8.36
CA LEU A 224 7.16 2.97 -8.45
C LEU A 224 8.46 3.77 -8.52
N LYS A 225 9.46 3.42 -7.69
CA LYS A 225 10.79 4.05 -7.74
C LYS A 225 11.44 3.81 -9.10
N LEU A 226 11.43 2.57 -9.58
CA LEU A 226 11.98 2.21 -10.89
C LEU A 226 11.28 2.96 -12.02
N SER A 227 9.95 2.98 -12.03
CA SER A 227 9.15 3.71 -13.02
C SER A 227 9.48 5.20 -13.05
N ARG A 228 9.82 5.79 -11.90
CA ARG A 228 10.33 7.16 -11.84
C ARG A 228 11.71 7.31 -12.46
N GLY A 229 12.64 6.38 -12.20
CA GLY A 229 13.93 6.34 -12.89
C GLY A 229 13.78 6.26 -14.41
N LEU A 230 12.85 5.43 -14.90
CA LEU A 230 12.53 5.28 -16.32
C LEU A 230 11.96 6.57 -16.93
N PHE A 231 11.11 7.28 -16.19
CA PHE A 231 10.60 8.59 -16.62
C PHE A 231 11.76 9.57 -16.87
N PHE A 232 12.72 9.65 -15.94
CA PHE A 232 13.87 10.55 -16.11
C PHE A 232 14.86 10.05 -17.17
N CYS A 233 14.98 8.74 -17.39
CA CYS A 233 15.74 8.20 -18.50
C CYS A 233 15.23 8.74 -19.85
N LEU A 234 13.91 8.75 -20.06
CA LEU A 234 13.32 9.35 -21.27
C LEU A 234 13.40 10.88 -21.25
N TRP A 235 13.26 11.51 -20.07
CA TRP A 235 13.40 12.95 -19.90
C TRP A 235 14.74 13.48 -20.40
N HIS A 236 15.84 12.76 -20.16
CA HIS A 236 17.20 13.12 -20.60
C HIS A 236 17.56 12.65 -22.02
N SER A 237 16.63 12.02 -22.75
CA SER A 237 16.84 11.64 -24.16
C SER A 237 16.48 12.78 -25.11
N ASP A 238 17.46 13.29 -25.84
CA ASP A 238 17.32 14.46 -26.73
C ASP A 238 17.20 14.10 -28.21
N LYS A 239 17.91 13.07 -28.68
CA LYS A 239 17.88 12.68 -30.11
C LYS A 239 16.57 11.92 -30.43
N PRO A 240 15.82 12.27 -31.48
CA PRO A 240 14.53 11.65 -31.79
C PRO A 240 14.57 10.12 -31.91
N LEU A 241 15.59 9.55 -32.58
CA LEU A 241 15.74 8.09 -32.68
C LEU A 241 15.97 7.43 -31.31
N VAL A 242 16.82 8.03 -30.47
CA VAL A 242 17.10 7.56 -29.10
C VAL A 242 15.84 7.65 -28.24
N GLN A 243 15.02 8.70 -28.40
CA GLN A 243 13.75 8.82 -27.70
C GLN A 243 12.78 7.70 -28.05
N LEU A 244 12.63 7.39 -29.35
CA LEU A 244 11.73 6.34 -29.82
C LEU A 244 12.19 4.96 -29.38
N GLU A 245 13.49 4.67 -29.45
CA GLU A 245 14.07 3.41 -28.98
C GLU A 245 13.92 3.27 -27.46
N CYS A 246 14.29 4.30 -26.70
CA CYS A 246 14.14 4.33 -25.25
C CYS A 246 12.67 4.08 -24.85
N ALA A 247 11.73 4.78 -25.48
CA ALA A 247 10.30 4.59 -25.24
C ALA A 247 9.83 3.16 -25.57
N GLN A 248 10.35 2.55 -26.63
CA GLN A 248 10.04 1.15 -26.98
C GLN A 248 10.59 0.17 -25.95
N ARG A 249 11.84 0.38 -25.51
CA ARG A 249 12.49 -0.46 -24.50
C ARG A 249 11.74 -0.40 -23.17
N ILE A 250 11.32 0.79 -22.75
CA ILE A 250 10.49 0.99 -21.55
C ILE A 250 9.14 0.27 -21.70
N ALA A 251 8.45 0.43 -22.83
CA ALA A 251 7.15 -0.20 -23.05
C ALA A 251 7.22 -1.74 -22.99
N ARG A 252 8.28 -2.34 -23.56
CA ARG A 252 8.49 -3.80 -23.54
C ARG A 252 8.75 -4.38 -22.14
N LEU A 253 9.10 -3.56 -21.14
CA LEU A 253 9.34 -4.02 -19.78
C LEU A 253 8.09 -4.66 -19.15
N ILE A 254 6.89 -4.34 -19.64
CA ILE A 254 5.63 -4.92 -19.15
C ILE A 254 5.60 -6.46 -19.25
N HIS A 255 6.33 -7.05 -20.21
CA HIS A 255 6.38 -8.50 -20.43
C HIS A 255 7.40 -9.22 -19.53
N VAL A 256 8.23 -8.47 -18.80
CA VAL A 256 9.35 -9.03 -18.02
C VAL A 256 8.91 -9.74 -16.74
N PRO A 257 7.96 -9.21 -15.93
CA PRO A 257 7.50 -9.90 -14.74
C PRO A 257 6.92 -11.29 -15.05
N HIS A 258 7.24 -12.27 -14.20
CA HIS A 258 6.75 -13.63 -14.37
C HIS A 258 5.22 -13.72 -14.26
N THR A 259 4.66 -13.18 -13.17
CA THR A 259 3.23 -13.30 -12.90
C THR A 259 2.43 -12.22 -13.61
N ASN A 260 1.20 -12.56 -14.03
CA ASN A 260 0.32 -11.61 -14.73
C ASN A 260 -0.08 -10.43 -13.84
N SER A 261 -0.24 -10.66 -12.54
CA SER A 261 -0.44 -9.59 -11.57
C SER A 261 0.78 -8.67 -11.46
N GLY A 262 2.01 -9.22 -11.53
CA GLY A 262 3.24 -8.43 -11.60
C GLY A 262 3.34 -7.57 -12.87
N LYS A 263 2.96 -8.11 -14.04
CA LYS A 263 2.93 -7.37 -15.32
C LYS A 263 2.00 -6.16 -15.24
N ILE A 264 0.77 -6.37 -14.76
CA ILE A 264 -0.23 -5.32 -14.58
C ILE A 264 0.17 -4.31 -13.49
N LEU A 265 0.84 -4.75 -12.42
CA LEU A 265 1.39 -3.85 -11.40
C LEU A 265 2.46 -2.92 -11.97
N LEU A 266 3.41 -3.44 -12.76
CA LEU A 266 4.43 -2.62 -13.41
C LEU A 266 3.79 -1.58 -14.35
N PHE A 267 2.82 -1.99 -15.17
CA PHE A 267 2.07 -1.07 -16.03
C PHE A 267 1.37 0.03 -15.22
N SER A 268 0.68 -0.35 -14.14
CA SER A 268 0.03 0.62 -13.24
C SER A 268 1.03 1.61 -12.65
N CYS A 269 2.21 1.15 -12.23
CA CYS A 269 3.27 2.01 -11.69
C CYS A 269 3.79 3.00 -12.75
N LEU A 270 4.04 2.55 -13.99
CA LEU A 270 4.47 3.40 -15.10
C LEU A 270 3.45 4.52 -15.38
N ILE A 271 2.16 4.17 -15.51
CA ILE A 271 1.08 5.14 -15.75
C ILE A 271 0.92 6.10 -14.58
N ARG A 272 0.99 5.63 -13.33
CA ARG A 272 0.89 6.48 -12.13
C ARG A 272 2.00 7.52 -12.05
N VAL A 273 3.24 7.12 -12.35
CA VAL A 273 4.37 8.07 -12.43
C VAL A 273 4.13 9.07 -13.56
N LEU A 274 3.73 8.60 -14.74
CA LEU A 274 3.47 9.48 -15.87
C LEU A 274 2.36 10.51 -15.56
N MET A 275 1.24 10.09 -14.99
CA MET A 275 0.14 10.98 -14.59
C MET A 275 0.57 12.03 -13.57
N ARG A 276 1.41 11.64 -12.61
CA ARG A 276 1.94 12.56 -11.59
C ARG A 276 2.82 13.64 -12.19
N GLU A 277 3.75 13.25 -13.07
CA GLU A 277 4.74 14.16 -13.64
C GLU A 277 4.20 14.90 -14.88
N TRP A 278 3.04 14.51 -15.43
CA TRP A 278 2.45 15.08 -16.66
C TRP A 278 2.34 16.62 -16.62
N ARG A 279 1.92 17.17 -15.48
CA ARG A 279 1.75 18.63 -15.30
C ARG A 279 3.09 19.40 -15.26
N SER A 280 4.19 18.71 -15.00
CA SER A 280 5.53 19.32 -14.91
C SER A 280 6.22 19.41 -16.27
N MET A 281 5.72 18.70 -17.28
CA MET A 281 6.32 18.63 -18.61
C MET A 281 6.01 19.89 -19.43
N ASP A 282 7.04 20.46 -20.03
CA ASP A 282 6.90 21.52 -21.02
C ASP A 282 6.52 20.96 -22.40
N ARG A 283 6.09 21.86 -23.30
CA ARG A 283 5.65 21.52 -24.65
C ARG A 283 6.70 20.79 -25.48
N HIS A 284 7.99 21.08 -25.31
CA HIS A 284 9.05 20.49 -26.15
C HIS A 284 9.34 19.02 -25.79
N ARG A 285 8.99 18.60 -24.56
CA ARG A 285 9.16 17.22 -24.12
C ARG A 285 7.90 16.37 -24.35
N ALA A 286 6.75 16.97 -24.66
CA ALA A 286 5.48 16.26 -24.76
C ALA A 286 5.50 15.11 -25.79
N ASP A 287 6.11 15.32 -26.95
CA ASP A 287 6.05 14.36 -28.07
C ASP A 287 6.66 13.00 -27.73
N LYS A 288 7.81 12.96 -27.04
CA LYS A 288 8.45 11.70 -26.65
C LYS A 288 7.65 10.94 -25.60
N PHE A 289 6.98 11.64 -24.68
CA PHE A 289 6.12 11.00 -23.69
C PHE A 289 4.79 10.54 -24.30
N LEU A 290 4.24 11.25 -25.29
CA LEU A 290 3.12 10.76 -26.09
C LEU A 290 3.49 9.50 -26.88
N ALA A 291 4.71 9.44 -27.43
CA ALA A 291 5.24 8.24 -28.07
C ALA A 291 5.35 7.07 -27.08
N LEU A 292 5.82 7.32 -25.85
CA LEU A 292 5.84 6.33 -24.77
C LEU A 292 4.44 5.80 -24.46
N VAL A 293 3.44 6.67 -24.30
CA VAL A 293 2.05 6.25 -24.05
C VAL A 293 1.53 5.34 -25.15
N ARG A 294 1.70 5.72 -26.43
CA ARG A 294 1.26 4.88 -27.56
C ARG A 294 1.91 3.50 -27.54
N LYS A 295 3.22 3.44 -27.28
CA LYS A 295 3.96 2.19 -27.20
C LYS A 295 3.54 1.34 -25.99
N MET A 296 3.31 1.95 -24.84
CA MET A 296 2.83 1.23 -23.64
C MET A 296 1.43 0.64 -23.85
N ILE A 297 0.52 1.38 -24.48
CA ILE A 297 -0.83 0.87 -24.80
C ILE A 297 -0.74 -0.28 -25.81
N TYR A 298 0.11 -0.16 -26.84
CA TYR A 298 0.34 -1.22 -27.81
C TYR A 298 0.88 -2.50 -27.14
N GLU A 299 1.93 -2.39 -26.33
CA GLU A 299 2.51 -3.55 -25.61
C GLU A 299 1.52 -4.16 -24.61
N LEU A 300 0.65 -3.36 -23.98
CA LEU A 300 -0.46 -3.85 -23.17
C LEU A 300 -1.47 -4.64 -24.01
N ALA A 301 -1.85 -4.14 -25.20
CA ALA A 301 -2.78 -4.84 -26.08
C ALA A 301 -2.22 -6.20 -26.52
N CYS A 302 -0.94 -6.25 -26.92
CA CYS A 302 -0.25 -7.51 -27.24
C CYS A 302 -0.22 -8.46 -26.03
N LEU A 303 0.02 -7.95 -24.82
CA LEU A 303 -0.02 -8.75 -23.61
C LEU A 303 -1.43 -9.34 -23.41
N LEU A 304 -2.48 -8.53 -23.50
CA LEU A 304 -3.86 -8.99 -23.30
C LEU A 304 -4.27 -10.07 -24.32
N GLU A 305 -3.88 -9.90 -25.58
CA GLU A 305 -4.11 -10.90 -26.64
C GLU A 305 -3.42 -12.23 -26.32
N SER A 306 -2.15 -12.19 -25.87
CA SER A 306 -1.42 -13.41 -25.46
C SER A 306 -2.08 -14.13 -24.27
N LEU A 307 -2.56 -13.37 -23.27
CA LEU A 307 -3.23 -13.92 -22.10
C LEU A 307 -4.60 -14.50 -22.43
N GLU A 308 -5.33 -13.88 -23.37
CA GLU A 308 -6.58 -14.42 -23.87
C GLU A 308 -6.34 -15.74 -24.62
N ALA A 309 -5.32 -15.80 -25.47
CA ALA A 309 -4.94 -17.03 -26.18
C ALA A 309 -4.57 -18.16 -25.20
N GLU A 310 -3.75 -17.88 -24.18
CA GLU A 310 -3.43 -18.82 -23.11
C GLU A 310 -4.68 -19.32 -22.37
N THR A 311 -5.59 -18.41 -22.04
CA THR A 311 -6.85 -18.74 -21.36
C THR A 311 -7.76 -19.62 -22.23
N ARG A 312 -7.83 -19.33 -23.54
CA ARG A 312 -8.60 -20.14 -24.50
C ARG A 312 -8.01 -21.55 -24.64
N LEU A 313 -6.67 -21.68 -24.70
CA LEU A 313 -5.99 -22.97 -24.74
C LEU A 313 -6.22 -23.79 -23.46
N GLN A 314 -6.20 -23.15 -22.29
CA GLN A 314 -6.50 -23.82 -21.02
C GLN A 314 -7.94 -24.35 -20.97
N ARG A 315 -8.90 -23.60 -21.52
CA ARG A 315 -10.31 -24.04 -21.63
C ARG A 315 -10.53 -25.19 -22.62
N GLN A 316 -9.65 -25.35 -23.62
CA GLN A 316 -9.73 -26.47 -24.55
C GLN A 316 -9.10 -27.76 -23.99
N ARG A 317 -8.22 -27.64 -22.99
CA ARG A 317 -7.51 -28.77 -22.37
C ARG A 317 -8.23 -29.39 -21.17
N GLY A 318 -9.18 -28.68 -20.54
CA GLY A 318 -9.94 -29.12 -19.38
C GLY A 318 -11.39 -29.32 -19.72
#